data_AF-A0A968CI29-F1
#
_entry.id   AF-A0A968CI29-F1
#
_cell.length_a   1.000
_cell.length_b   1.000
_cell.length_c   1.000
_cell.angle_alpha   90.00
_cell.angle_beta   90.00
_cell.angle_gamma   90.00
#
_symmetry.space_group_name_H-M   'P 1'
#
loop_
_entity.id
_entity.type
_entity.pdbx_description
1 polymer ?
#
loop_
_entity_poly.entity_id
_entity_poly.type
_entity_poly.pdbx_seq_one_letter_code
_entity_poly.pdbx_strand_id
1 'polypeptide(L)' 'MDNFFKKHSKKLNSIALILMLAIPFLLYSAAMHGLIFQVKILLVLMIGTMLYVLIKG' A
#
# COMPACT_ATOMS: atom_id res chain seq x y z
N MET A 1 10.07 -18.43 8.51
CA MET A 1 9.66 -17.25 7.70
C MET A 1 10.61 -16.06 7.86
N ASP A 2 11.37 -15.96 8.95
CA ASP A 2 12.20 -14.79 9.28
C ASP A 2 13.29 -14.41 8.27
N ASN A 3 13.97 -15.38 7.65
CA ASN A 3 15.08 -15.09 6.73
C ASN A 3 14.64 -14.54 5.37
N PHE A 4 13.44 -14.91 4.89
CA PHE A 4 12.91 -14.44 3.61
C PHE A 4 12.48 -12.96 3.71
N PHE A 5 11.80 -12.62 4.81
CA PHE A 5 11.42 -11.24 5.08
C PHE A 5 12.63 -10.34 5.38
N LYS A 6 13.68 -10.83 6.05
CA LYS A 6 14.91 -10.05 6.26
C LYS A 6 15.61 -9.68 4.95
N LYS A 7 15.70 -10.61 3.99
CA LYS A 7 16.38 -10.38 2.69
C LYS A 7 15.57 -9.47 1.77
N HIS A 8 14.25 -9.43 1.91
CA HIS A 8 13.37 -8.61 1.07
C HIS A 8 12.83 -7.37 1.77
N SER A 9 13.09 -7.17 3.07
CA SER A 9 12.61 -6.04 3.86
C SER A 9 12.96 -4.69 3.22
N LYS A 10 14.20 -4.48 2.77
CA LYS A 10 14.59 -3.23 2.06
C LYS A 10 13.77 -2.98 0.79
N LYS A 11 13.51 -4.04 0.01
CA LYS A 11 12.77 -3.94 -1.26
C LYS A 11 11.26 -3.77 -1.01
N LEU A 12 10.72 -4.48 -0.03
CA LEU A 12 9.34 -4.35 0.44
C LEU A 12 9.07 -2.96 1.03
N ASN A 13 10.02 -2.39 1.77
CA ASN A 13 9.90 -1.04 2.32
C ASN A 13 9.93 0.03 1.20
N SER A 14 10.79 -0.15 0.20
CA SER A 14 10.79 0.72 -0.99
C SER A 14 9.48 0.61 -1.79
N ILE A 15 8.94 -0.59 -1.96
CA ILE A 15 7.64 -0.81 -2.61
C ILE A 15 6.52 -0.16 -1.79
N ALA A 16 6.53 -0.33 -0.47
CA ALA A 16 5.55 0.29 0.42
C ALA A 16 5.56 1.83 0.31
N LEU A 17 6.74 2.45 0.28
CA LEU A 17 6.90 3.89 0.04
C LEU A 17 6.31 4.33 -1.31
N ILE A 18 6.58 3.58 -2.38
CA ILE A 18 6.03 3.86 -3.72
C ILE A 18 4.51 3.72 -3.71
N LEU A 19 3.96 2.68 -3.07
CA LEU A 19 2.52 2.52 -2.92
C LEU A 19 1.89 3.65 -2.09
N MET A 20 2.56 4.08 -1.02
CA MET A 20 2.08 5.17 -0.16
C MET A 20 1.96 6.49 -0.93
N LEU A 21 2.84 6.71 -1.91
CA LEU A 21 2.77 7.84 -2.84
C LEU A 21 1.73 7.64 -3.95
N ALA A 22 1.59 6.43 -4.51
CA ALA A 22 0.72 6.18 -5.66
C ALA A 22 -0.77 6.03 -5.29
N ILE A 23 -1.09 5.41 -4.14
CA ILE A 23 -2.45 5.13 -3.70
C ILE A 23 -3.32 6.41 -3.60
N PRO A 24 -2.85 7.55 -3.06
CA PRO A 24 -3.62 8.79 -3.04
C PRO A 24 -4.06 9.28 -4.43
N PHE A 25 -3.20 9.19 -5.44
CA PHE A 25 -3.53 9.58 -6.81
C PHE A 25 -4.58 8.64 -7.43
N LEU A 26 -4.43 7.34 -7.19
CA LEU A 26 -5.39 6.33 -7.64
C LEU A 26 -6.75 6.50 -6.93
N LEU A 27 -6.75 6.81 -5.64
CA LEU A 27 -7.96 7.09 -4.87
C LEU A 27 -8.69 8.32 -5.39
N TYR A 28 -7.96 9.41 -5.67
CA TYR A 28 -8.53 10.63 -6.23
C TYR A 28 -9.16 10.37 -7.60
N SER A 29 -8.44 9.67 -8.48
CA SER A 29 -8.96 9.31 -9.81
C SER A 29 -10.18 8.39 -9.73
N ALA A 30 -10.14 7.35 -8.90
CA ALA A 30 -11.26 6.41 -8.73
C ALA A 30 -12.50 7.09 -8.11
N ALA A 31 -12.28 8.01 -7.17
CA ALA A 31 -13.36 8.81 -6.58
C ALA A 31 -14.00 9.76 -7.61
N MET A 32 -13.20 10.40 -8.48
CA MET A 32 -13.69 11.25 -9.56
C MET A 32 -14.52 10.48 -10.59
N HIS A 33 -14.18 9.22 -10.88
CA HIS A 33 -14.91 8.37 -11.83
C HIS A 33 -16.11 7.63 -11.20
N GLY A 34 -16.42 7.87 -9.91
CA GLY A 34 -17.54 7.22 -9.22
C GLY A 34 -17.37 5.72 -8.97
N LEU A 35 -16.14 5.19 -9.07
CA LEU A 35 -15.86 3.75 -8.98
C LEU A 35 -15.71 3.31 -7.51
N ILE A 36 -16.83 3.25 -6.80
CA ILE A 36 -16.91 2.93 -5.35
C ILE A 36 -16.16 1.63 -4.99
N PHE A 37 -16.22 0.62 -5.86
CA PHE A 37 -15.52 -0.66 -5.64
C PHE A 37 -13.99 -0.51 -5.65
N GLN A 38 -13.45 0.26 -6.61
CA GLN A 38 -12.01 0.53 -6.68
C GLN A 38 -11.53 1.35 -5.49
N VAL A 39 -12.33 2.34 -5.07
CA VAL A 39 -12.03 3.14 -3.86
C VAL A 39 -11.94 2.26 -2.61
N LYS A 40 -12.87 1.32 -2.43
CA LYS A 40 -12.83 0.36 -1.30
C LYS A 40 -11.58 -0.52 -1.32
N ILE A 41 -11.21 -1.06 -2.48
CA ILE A 41 -10.00 -1.89 -2.62
C ILE A 41 -8.75 -1.07 -2.29
N LEU A 42 -8.65 0.15 -2.81
CA LEU A 42 -7.50 1.02 -2.57
C LEU A 42 -7.38 1.43 -1.11
N LEU A 43 -8.50 1.66 -0.41
CA LEU A 43 -8.51 1.93 1.03
C LEU A 43 -8.00 0.72 1.84
N VAL A 44 -8.47 -0.48 1.52
CA VAL A 44 -7.99 -1.71 2.18
C VAL A 44 -6.49 -1.90 1.92
N LEU A 45 -6.04 -1.66 0.69
CA LEU A 45 -4.63 -1.73 0.32
C LEU A 45 -3.79 -0.71 1.10
N MET A 46 -4.27 0.53 1.24
CA MET A 46 -3.61 1.58 2.01
C MET A 46 -3.42 1.19 3.48
N ILE A 47 -4.50 0.72 4.13
CA ILE A 47 -4.47 0.28 5.53
C ILE A 47 -3.51 -0.91 5.69
N GLY A 48 -3.56 -1.87 4.77
CA GLY A 48 -2.65 -3.03 4.77
C GLY A 48 -1.18 -2.62 4.64
N THR A 49 -0.88 -1.67 3.74
CA THR A 49 0.49 -1.15 3.60
C THR A 49 0.95 -0.36 4.82
N MET A 50 0.09 0.44 5.43
CA MET A 50 0.41 1.16 6.68
C MET A 50 0.68 0.20 7.84
N LEU A 51 -0.18 -0.80 8.05
CA LEU A 51 0.02 -1.84 9.06
C LEU A 51 1.32 -2.62 8.84
N TYR A 52 1.61 -2.96 7.59
CA TYR A 52 2.86 -3.64 7.24
C TYR A 52 4.09 -2.78 7.62
N VAL A 53 4.08 -1.49 7.28
CA VAL A 53 5.18 -0.57 7.64
C VAL A 53 5.27 -0.37 9.15
N LEU A 54 4.15 -0.25 9.87
CA LEU A 54 4.15 -0.07 11.33
C LEU A 54 4.69 -1.28 12.11
N ILE A 55 4.45 -2.50 11.59
CA ILE A 55 4.88 -3.74 12.25
C ILE A 55 6.32 -4.14 11.87
N LYS A 56 6.79 -3.76 10.67
CA LYS A 56 8.09 -4.18 10.11
C LYS A 56 9.13 -3.06 9.97
N GLY A 57 8.70 -1.81 10.01
CA GLY A 57 9.53 -0.61 9.89
C GLY A 57 10.28 -0.26 11.16
#